data_AF-A0A1E5E378-F1
#
_entry.id   AF-A0A1E5E378-F1
#
_cell.length_a   1.000
_cell.length_b   1.000
_cell.length_c   1.000
_cell.angle_alpha   90.00
_cell.angle_beta   90.00
_cell.angle_gamma   90.00
#
_symmetry.space_group_name_H-M   'P 1'
#
loop_
_entity.id
_entity.type
_entity.pdbx_description
1 polymer ?
#
loop_
_entity_poly.entity_id
_entity_poly.type
_entity_poly.pdbx_seq_one_letter_code
_entity_poly.pdbx_strand_id
1 'polypeptide(L)'
;MPHLYQLFLTLDQDQADELFTSLQEKYQEDYEDDKDLSEADSRKKSQKRMTERVEDWIGDLTPEQMELVKQWSLSRPLMRQDWYQQQLINKSELQVLYLQRNDSKAFQQKFTSTLLHPEQFYPEALNRKLQKNRALTYAMFAQVIQGMTDKQLKHYHEKLREWRETFEALQENSK
;
A
#
# COMPACT_ATOMS: atom_id res chain seq x y z
N MET A 1 -7.63 11.39 -11.46
CA MET A 1 -8.85 10.55 -11.58
C MET A 1 -9.67 10.82 -12.85
N PRO A 2 -10.01 12.06 -13.24
CA PRO A 2 -10.82 12.30 -14.45
C PRO A 2 -10.19 11.74 -15.73
N HIS A 3 -8.86 11.87 -15.87
CA HIS A 3 -8.12 11.36 -17.03
C HIS A 3 -8.12 9.83 -17.12
N LEU A 4 -8.10 9.11 -15.98
CA LEU A 4 -8.14 7.65 -15.98
C LEU A 4 -9.52 7.12 -16.41
N TYR A 5 -10.59 7.81 -16.03
CA TYR A 5 -11.94 7.46 -16.47
C TYR A 5 -12.10 7.63 -17.99
N GLN A 6 -11.64 8.77 -18.52
CA GLN A 6 -11.70 9.03 -19.97
C GLN A 6 -10.88 8.02 -20.76
N LEU A 7 -9.64 7.74 -20.32
CA LEU A 7 -8.81 6.70 -20.94
C LEU A 7 -9.53 5.33 -20.93
N PHE A 8 -10.10 4.95 -19.79
CA PHE A 8 -10.79 3.68 -19.63
C PHE A 8 -11.99 3.51 -20.58
N LEU A 9 -12.73 4.60 -20.87
CA LEU A 9 -13.82 4.57 -21.84
C LEU A 9 -13.33 4.39 -23.29
N THR A 10 -12.14 4.92 -23.60
CA THR A 10 -11.57 4.88 -24.96
C THR A 10 -10.84 3.59 -25.30
N LEU A 11 -10.61 2.71 -24.32
CA LEU A 11 -9.94 1.42 -24.55
C LEU A 11 -10.75 0.57 -25.54
N ASP A 12 -10.12 0.20 -26.65
CA ASP A 12 -10.60 -0.88 -27.50
C ASP A 12 -10.35 -2.25 -26.85
N GLN A 13 -10.74 -3.33 -27.53
CA GLN A 13 -10.64 -4.68 -26.97
C GLN A 13 -9.19 -5.14 -26.83
N ASP A 14 -8.36 -4.88 -27.83
CA ASP A 14 -6.95 -5.31 -27.84
C ASP A 14 -6.16 -4.58 -26.74
N GLN A 15 -6.39 -3.27 -26.59
CA GLN A 15 -5.79 -2.47 -25.52
C GLN A 15 -6.24 -2.91 -24.11
N ALA A 16 -7.50 -3.30 -23.97
CA ALA A 16 -8.01 -3.82 -22.70
C ALA A 16 -7.40 -5.19 -22.38
N ASP A 17 -7.28 -6.07 -23.36
CA ASP A 17 -6.67 -7.38 -23.19
C ASP A 17 -5.17 -7.28 -22.85
N GLU A 18 -4.45 -6.36 -23.50
CA GLU A 18 -3.07 -6.02 -23.15
C GLU A 18 -2.97 -5.55 -21.70
N LEU A 19 -3.78 -4.55 -21.30
CA LEU A 19 -3.81 -4.03 -19.93
C LEU A 19 -4.03 -5.14 -18.89
N PHE A 20 -5.05 -5.99 -19.07
CA PHE A 20 -5.37 -7.03 -18.10
C PHE A 20 -4.34 -8.17 -18.08
N THR A 21 -3.68 -8.42 -19.20
CA THR A 21 -2.56 -9.37 -19.28
C THR A 21 -1.36 -8.82 -18.51
N SER A 22 -0.93 -7.59 -18.81
CA SER A 22 0.19 -6.95 -18.12
C SER A 22 -0.05 -6.80 -16.61
N LEU A 23 -1.29 -6.52 -16.18
CA LEU A 23 -1.64 -6.50 -14.76
C LEU A 23 -1.45 -7.87 -14.11
N GLN A 24 -1.89 -8.94 -14.77
CA GLN A 24 -1.74 -10.30 -14.24
C GLN A 24 -0.28 -10.72 -14.16
N GLU A 25 0.50 -10.46 -15.22
CA GLU A 25 1.93 -10.74 -15.26
C GLU A 25 2.66 -10.01 -14.12
N LYS A 26 2.36 -8.71 -13.95
CA LYS A 26 2.92 -7.93 -12.85
C LYS A 26 2.56 -8.51 -11.47
N TYR A 27 1.30 -8.87 -11.24
CA TYR A 27 0.91 -9.46 -9.95
C TYR A 27 1.55 -10.82 -9.70
N GLN A 28 1.77 -11.59 -10.77
CA GLN A 28 2.47 -12.87 -10.69
C GLN A 28 3.94 -12.66 -10.34
N GLU A 29 4.63 -11.76 -11.04
CA GLU A 29 6.03 -11.40 -10.78
C GLU A 29 6.22 -10.92 -9.32
N ASP A 30 5.41 -9.95 -8.88
CA ASP A 30 5.45 -9.41 -7.51
C ASP A 30 5.19 -10.51 -6.45
N TYR A 31 4.40 -11.55 -6.80
CA TYR A 31 4.15 -12.70 -5.92
C TYR A 31 5.31 -13.71 -5.96
N GLU A 32 5.87 -14.00 -7.13
CA GLU A 32 6.93 -14.99 -7.35
C GLU A 32 8.25 -14.63 -6.68
N ASP A 33 8.61 -13.34 -6.65
CA ASP A 33 9.79 -12.82 -5.95
C ASP A 33 9.87 -13.25 -4.48
N ASP A 34 8.72 -13.60 -3.93
CA ASP A 34 8.49 -13.66 -2.53
C ASP A 34 7.83 -14.99 -2.11
N LYS A 35 7.10 -15.68 -3.00
CA LYS A 35 6.25 -16.84 -2.68
C LYS A 35 6.97 -17.97 -1.94
N ASP A 36 8.24 -18.19 -2.25
CA ASP A 36 9.04 -19.30 -1.71
C ASP A 36 9.81 -18.93 -0.43
N LEU A 37 9.68 -17.69 0.05
CA LEU A 37 10.29 -17.28 1.31
C LEU A 37 9.66 -18.04 2.48
N SER A 38 10.52 -18.58 3.35
CA SER A 38 10.09 -19.12 4.63
C SER A 38 9.38 -18.05 5.46
N GLU A 39 8.56 -18.47 6.43
CA GLU A 39 7.95 -17.51 7.37
C GLU A 39 9.02 -16.67 8.09
N ALA A 40 10.14 -17.29 8.49
CA ALA A 40 11.24 -16.60 9.13
C ALA A 40 11.84 -15.50 8.23
N ASP A 41 12.09 -15.81 6.96
CA ASP A 41 12.65 -14.84 6.00
C ASP A 41 11.65 -13.73 5.66
N SER A 42 10.36 -14.07 5.54
CA SER A 42 9.28 -13.08 5.35
C SER A 42 9.19 -12.10 6.51
N ARG A 43 9.33 -12.58 7.75
CA ARG A 43 9.36 -11.73 8.95
C ARG A 43 10.62 -10.87 8.99
N LYS A 44 11.79 -11.44 8.69
CA LYS A 44 13.06 -10.69 8.59
C LYS A 44 13.01 -9.59 7.52
N LYS A 45 12.46 -9.88 6.33
CA LYS A 45 12.24 -8.89 5.26
C LYS A 45 11.28 -7.80 5.71
N SER A 46 10.22 -8.16 6.45
CA SER A 46 9.27 -7.18 6.99
C SER A 46 9.90 -6.30 8.07
N GLN A 47 10.70 -6.88 8.97
CA GLN A 47 11.47 -6.15 9.98
C GLN A 47 12.39 -5.12 9.31
N LYS A 48 13.24 -5.57 8.37
CA LYS A 48 14.18 -4.69 7.66
C LYS A 48 13.46 -3.51 7.00
N ARG A 49 12.42 -3.77 6.21
CA ARG A 49 11.65 -2.70 5.54
C ARG A 49 10.97 -1.73 6.51
N MET A 50 10.52 -2.22 7.67
CA MET A 50 9.93 -1.36 8.68
C MET A 50 10.99 -0.52 9.39
N THR A 51 12.15 -1.11 9.71
CA THR A 51 13.31 -0.38 10.25
C THR A 51 13.69 0.77 9.32
N GLU A 52 13.97 0.49 8.04
CA GLU A 52 14.30 1.50 7.03
C GLU A 52 13.24 2.62 6.99
N ARG A 53 11.96 2.24 6.93
CA ARG A 53 10.86 3.22 6.92
C ARG A 53 10.81 4.09 8.18
N VAL A 54 11.06 3.52 9.36
CA VAL A 54 11.04 4.31 10.60
C VAL A 54 12.26 5.24 10.63
N GLU A 55 13.43 4.73 10.22
CA GLU A 55 14.68 5.50 10.17
C GLU A 55 14.63 6.65 9.16
N ASP A 56 13.94 6.48 8.03
CA ASP A 56 13.70 7.57 7.09
C ASP A 56 13.04 8.77 7.77
N TRP A 57 12.14 8.52 8.73
CA TRP A 57 11.37 9.55 9.43
C TRP A 57 12.04 10.10 10.67
N ILE A 58 12.75 9.29 11.44
CA ILE A 58 13.29 9.70 12.74
C ILE A 58 14.81 9.57 12.86
N GLY A 59 15.50 9.06 11.85
CA GLY A 59 16.91 8.69 11.92
C GLY A 59 17.13 7.33 12.60
N ASP A 60 18.40 6.94 12.76
CA ASP A 60 18.82 5.62 13.28
C ASP A 60 18.02 5.17 14.51
N LEU A 61 17.55 3.92 14.53
CA LEU A 61 16.84 3.37 15.69
C LEU A 61 17.79 3.07 16.84
N THR A 62 17.31 3.29 18.06
CA THR A 62 17.93 2.78 19.29
C THR A 62 17.76 1.25 19.39
N PRO A 63 18.60 0.56 20.19
CA PRO A 63 18.43 -0.88 20.43
C PRO A 63 17.03 -1.25 20.91
N GLU A 64 16.42 -0.43 21.77
CA GLU A 64 15.07 -0.62 22.28
C GLU A 64 14.03 -0.50 21.16
N GLN A 65 14.14 0.51 20.29
CA GLN A 65 13.25 0.68 19.14
C GLN A 65 13.42 -0.44 18.10
N MET A 66 14.64 -0.94 17.87
CA MET A 66 14.89 -2.09 17.00
C MET A 66 14.18 -3.34 17.50
N GLU A 67 14.15 -3.58 18.82
CA GLU A 67 13.43 -4.71 19.39
C GLU A 67 11.91 -4.54 19.23
N LEU A 68 11.37 -3.32 19.36
CA LEU A 68 9.95 -3.05 19.07
C LEU A 68 9.57 -3.42 17.63
N VAL A 69 10.41 -3.04 16.64
CA VAL A 69 10.19 -3.40 15.23
C VAL A 69 10.30 -4.92 15.01
N LYS A 70 11.25 -5.58 15.70
CA LYS A 70 11.38 -7.04 15.66
C LYS A 70 10.13 -7.73 16.20
N GLN A 71 9.66 -7.35 17.39
CA GLN A 71 8.44 -7.90 18.00
C GLN A 71 7.20 -7.68 17.12
N TRP A 72 7.09 -6.50 16.51
CA TRP A 72 6.04 -6.23 15.52
C TRP A 72 6.11 -7.20 14.33
N SER A 73 7.31 -7.44 13.79
CA SER A 73 7.50 -8.35 12.65
C SER A 73 7.13 -9.80 12.97
N LEU A 74 7.34 -10.24 14.22
CA LEU A 74 6.95 -11.55 14.73
C LEU A 74 5.45 -11.66 15.01
N SER A 75 4.79 -10.56 15.36
CA SER A 75 3.38 -10.57 15.79
C SER A 75 2.39 -10.33 14.65
N ARG A 76 2.81 -9.66 13.57
CA ARG A 76 1.92 -9.30 12.47
C ARG A 76 1.43 -10.54 11.70
N PRO A 77 0.18 -10.51 11.18
CA PRO A 77 -0.30 -11.54 10.26
C PRO A 77 0.53 -11.60 8.98
N LEU A 78 0.78 -12.80 8.49
CA LEU A 78 1.22 -13.01 7.11
C LEU A 78 0.02 -12.77 6.18
N MET A 79 0.20 -11.90 5.19
CA MET A 79 -0.88 -11.47 4.28
C MET A 79 -0.50 -11.56 2.80
N ARG A 80 0.65 -12.16 2.46
CA ARG A 80 1.14 -12.17 1.08
C ARG A 80 0.17 -12.85 0.12
N GLN A 81 -0.26 -14.06 0.46
CA GLN A 81 -1.24 -14.78 -0.34
C GLN A 81 -2.57 -14.04 -0.40
N ASP A 82 -3.03 -13.46 0.72
CA ASP A 82 -4.27 -12.68 0.74
C ASP A 82 -4.19 -11.48 -0.22
N TRP A 83 -3.05 -10.78 -0.28
CA TRP A 83 -2.85 -9.66 -1.21
C TRP A 83 -2.83 -10.09 -2.67
N TYR A 84 -2.13 -11.17 -3.00
CA TYR A 84 -2.13 -11.71 -4.36
C TYR A 84 -3.53 -12.11 -4.81
N GLN A 85 -4.28 -12.83 -3.96
CA GLN A 85 -5.66 -13.19 -4.26
C GLN A 85 -6.55 -11.94 -4.42
N GLN A 86 -6.37 -10.94 -3.56
CA GLN A 86 -7.12 -9.69 -3.67
C GLN A 86 -6.79 -8.92 -4.96
N GLN A 87 -5.53 -8.93 -5.42
CA GLN A 87 -5.13 -8.32 -6.69
C GLN A 87 -5.83 -9.01 -7.88
N LEU A 88 -5.94 -10.33 -7.87
CA LEU A 88 -6.69 -11.08 -8.91
C LEU A 88 -8.19 -10.77 -8.89
N ILE A 89 -8.79 -10.63 -7.71
CA ILE A 89 -10.19 -10.20 -7.55
C ILE A 89 -10.36 -8.79 -8.13
N ASN A 90 -9.51 -7.84 -7.73
CA ASN A 90 -9.58 -6.47 -8.22
C ASN A 90 -9.44 -6.39 -9.74
N LYS A 91 -8.56 -7.20 -10.35
CA LYS A 91 -8.44 -7.30 -11.81
C LYS A 91 -9.74 -7.78 -12.45
N SER A 92 -10.34 -8.82 -11.88
CA SER A 92 -11.60 -9.39 -12.38
C SER A 92 -12.74 -8.35 -12.29
N GLU A 93 -12.81 -7.60 -11.20
CA GLU A 93 -13.77 -6.49 -11.04
C GLU A 93 -13.54 -5.37 -12.07
N LEU A 94 -12.29 -5.03 -12.37
CA LEU A 94 -11.96 -4.07 -13.44
C LEU A 94 -12.37 -4.59 -14.83
N GLN A 95 -12.24 -5.89 -15.10
CA GLN A 95 -12.72 -6.51 -16.34
C GLN A 95 -14.25 -6.41 -16.44
N VAL A 96 -14.97 -6.67 -15.35
CA VAL A 96 -16.43 -6.50 -15.29
C VAL A 96 -16.82 -5.04 -15.53
N LEU A 97 -16.10 -4.08 -14.92
CA LEU A 97 -16.33 -2.65 -15.17
C LEU A 97 -16.09 -2.27 -16.63
N TYR A 98 -15.08 -2.84 -17.27
CA TYR A 98 -14.79 -2.60 -18.69
C TYR A 98 -15.93 -3.06 -19.60
N LEU A 99 -16.49 -4.25 -19.34
CA LEU A 99 -17.63 -4.77 -20.11
C LEU A 99 -18.91 -3.96 -19.91
N GLN A 100 -19.07 -3.31 -18.75
CA GLN A 100 -20.22 -2.48 -18.41
C GLN A 100 -20.03 -1.00 -18.76
N ARG A 101 -18.89 -0.63 -19.35
CA ARG A 101 -18.50 0.76 -19.55
C ARG A 101 -19.50 1.53 -20.41
N ASN A 102 -19.80 2.75 -19.98
CA ASN A 102 -20.64 3.69 -20.71
C ASN A 102 -20.41 5.10 -20.16
N ASP A 103 -20.76 6.12 -20.94
CA ASP A 103 -20.52 7.52 -20.56
C ASP A 103 -21.60 8.11 -19.62
N SER A 104 -22.27 7.27 -18.82
CA SER A 104 -23.22 7.79 -17.84
C SER A 104 -22.52 8.29 -16.58
N LYS A 105 -23.09 9.35 -15.98
CA LYS A 105 -22.67 9.84 -14.66
C LYS A 105 -22.69 8.75 -13.58
N ALA A 106 -23.65 7.82 -13.65
CA ALA A 106 -23.76 6.70 -12.73
C ALA A 106 -22.56 5.74 -12.88
N PHE A 107 -22.14 5.44 -14.12
CA PHE A 107 -20.96 4.62 -14.36
C PHE A 107 -19.68 5.32 -13.90
N GLN A 108 -19.52 6.62 -14.16
CA GLN A 108 -18.38 7.40 -13.65
C GLN A 108 -18.25 7.33 -12.12
N GLN A 109 -19.37 7.44 -11.40
CA GLN A 109 -19.39 7.30 -9.95
C GLN A 109 -19.00 5.89 -9.51
N LYS A 110 -19.54 4.86 -10.16
CA LYS A 110 -19.20 3.46 -9.89
C LYS A 110 -17.71 3.20 -10.11
N PHE A 111 -17.16 3.57 -11.27
CA PHE A 111 -15.74 3.44 -11.60
C PHE A 111 -14.85 4.12 -10.57
N THR A 112 -15.17 5.37 -10.22
CA THR A 112 -14.40 6.13 -9.23
C THR A 112 -14.45 5.48 -7.85
N SER A 113 -15.62 5.02 -7.41
CA SER A 113 -15.78 4.33 -6.13
C SER A 113 -14.99 3.03 -6.09
N THR A 114 -15.04 2.21 -7.14
CA THR A 114 -14.29 0.94 -7.19
C THR A 114 -12.78 1.15 -7.11
N LEU A 115 -12.26 2.21 -7.74
CA LEU A 115 -10.82 2.52 -7.67
C LEU A 115 -10.38 3.15 -6.34
N LEU A 116 -11.23 3.99 -5.74
CA LEU A 116 -10.88 4.71 -4.51
C LEU A 116 -11.18 3.93 -3.23
N HIS A 117 -12.09 2.95 -3.30
CA HIS A 117 -12.53 2.16 -2.17
C HIS A 117 -12.43 0.65 -2.41
N PRO A 118 -11.26 0.13 -2.84
CA PRO A 118 -11.10 -1.30 -3.09
C PRO A 118 -11.34 -2.16 -1.84
N GLU A 119 -11.16 -1.60 -0.64
CA GLU A 119 -11.40 -2.25 0.64
C GLU A 119 -12.85 -2.71 0.86
N GLN A 120 -13.82 -2.12 0.14
CA GLN A 120 -15.22 -2.51 0.19
C GLN A 120 -15.44 -3.95 -0.29
N PHE A 121 -14.51 -4.47 -1.10
CA PHE A 121 -14.57 -5.80 -1.70
C PHE A 121 -13.66 -6.81 -0.99
N TYR A 122 -13.04 -6.44 0.13
CA TYR A 122 -12.14 -7.33 0.85
C TYR A 122 -12.92 -8.40 1.61
N PRO A 123 -12.53 -9.69 1.48
CA PRO A 123 -13.09 -10.74 2.31
C PRO A 123 -12.92 -10.41 3.80
N GLU A 124 -13.91 -10.81 4.61
CA GLU A 124 -13.90 -10.54 6.05
C GLU A 124 -12.62 -11.03 6.74
N ALA A 125 -12.06 -12.16 6.28
CA ALA A 125 -10.80 -12.69 6.79
C ALA A 125 -9.60 -11.76 6.54
N LEU A 126 -9.49 -11.17 5.34
CA LEU A 126 -8.45 -10.19 5.03
C LEU A 126 -8.65 -8.92 5.87
N ASN A 127 -9.89 -8.43 5.97
CA ASN A 127 -10.22 -7.28 6.80
C ASN A 127 -9.79 -7.47 8.27
N ARG A 128 -10.06 -8.64 8.87
CA ARG A 128 -9.59 -8.93 10.24
C ARG A 128 -8.07 -8.91 10.36
N LYS A 129 -7.34 -9.46 9.38
CA LYS A 129 -5.87 -9.41 9.37
C LYS A 129 -5.35 -7.98 9.25
N LEU A 130 -5.95 -7.16 8.39
CA LEU A 130 -5.60 -5.74 8.22
C LEU A 130 -5.82 -4.95 9.51
N GLN A 131 -6.97 -5.13 10.18
CA GLN A 131 -7.25 -4.47 11.45
C GLN A 131 -6.25 -4.88 12.55
N LYS A 132 -5.97 -6.18 12.67
CA LYS A 132 -4.94 -6.68 13.61
C LYS A 132 -3.56 -6.09 13.30
N ASN A 133 -3.15 -6.09 12.04
CA ASN A 133 -1.86 -5.52 11.62
C ASN A 133 -1.79 -4.01 11.93
N ARG A 134 -2.88 -3.26 11.67
CA ARG A 134 -2.97 -1.83 11.97
C ARG A 134 -2.80 -1.56 13.46
N ALA A 135 -3.51 -2.30 14.32
CA ALA A 135 -3.40 -2.15 15.76
C ALA A 135 -1.96 -2.42 16.26
N LEU A 136 -1.33 -3.49 15.79
CA LEU A 136 0.08 -3.81 16.12
C LEU A 136 1.05 -2.72 15.65
N THR A 137 0.86 -2.22 14.43
CA THR A 137 1.70 -1.14 13.88
C THR A 137 1.55 0.15 14.70
N TYR A 138 0.33 0.54 15.07
CA TYR A 138 0.12 1.74 15.88
C TYR A 138 0.66 1.62 17.29
N ALA A 139 0.50 0.46 17.93
CA ALA A 139 1.07 0.20 19.25
C ALA A 139 2.61 0.24 19.21
N MET A 140 3.23 -0.27 18.15
CA MET A 140 4.67 -0.18 17.94
C MET A 140 5.12 1.28 17.74
N PHE A 141 4.45 2.04 16.87
CA PHE A 141 4.80 3.44 16.62
C PHE A 141 4.65 4.31 17.86
N ALA A 142 3.59 4.12 18.67
CA ALA A 142 3.41 4.88 19.90
C ALA A 142 4.60 4.70 20.86
N GLN A 143 5.09 3.46 21.00
CA GLN A 143 6.27 3.16 21.83
C GLN A 143 7.56 3.71 21.23
N VAL A 144 7.74 3.61 19.90
CA VAL A 144 8.91 4.19 19.21
C VAL A 144 8.96 5.70 19.41
N ILE A 145 7.84 6.40 19.23
CA ILE A 145 7.72 7.85 19.38
C ILE A 145 7.98 8.26 20.83
N GLN A 146 7.42 7.52 21.80
CA GLN A 146 7.63 7.79 23.22
C GLN A 146 9.11 7.65 23.63
N GLY A 147 9.86 6.76 22.95
CA GLY A 147 11.29 6.54 23.17
C GLY A 147 12.21 7.39 22.28
N MET A 148 11.71 8.41 21.59
CA MET A 148 12.55 9.22 20.70
C MET A 148 13.62 10.00 21.47
N THR A 149 14.84 10.00 20.94
CA THR A 149 15.93 10.86 21.42
C THR A 149 15.81 12.28 20.85
N ASP A 150 16.52 13.26 21.44
CA ASP A 150 16.57 14.62 20.90
C ASP A 150 17.10 14.67 19.45
N LYS A 151 18.08 13.81 19.13
CA LYS A 151 18.60 13.66 17.75
C LYS A 151 17.48 13.22 16.80
N GLN A 152 16.69 12.23 17.23
CA GLN A 152 15.59 11.70 16.41
C GLN A 152 14.45 12.70 16.26
N LEU A 153 14.11 13.45 17.32
CA LEU A 153 13.12 14.52 17.27
C LEU A 153 13.54 15.63 16.29
N LYS A 154 14.82 16.00 16.30
CA LYS A 154 15.36 16.97 15.35
C LYS A 154 15.24 16.47 13.89
N HIS A 155 15.64 15.23 13.63
CA HIS A 155 15.53 14.62 12.29
C HIS A 155 14.07 14.57 11.82
N TYR A 156 13.14 14.21 12.70
CA TYR A 156 11.71 14.22 12.39
C TYR A 156 11.20 15.62 11.99
N HIS A 157 11.62 16.67 12.70
CA HIS A 157 11.28 18.04 12.32
C HIS A 157 11.88 18.47 10.99
N GLU A 158 13.09 18.02 10.65
CA GLU A 158 13.70 18.24 9.34
C GLU A 158 12.89 17.55 8.23
N LYS A 159 12.51 16.29 8.43
CA LYS A 159 11.65 15.56 7.49
C LYS A 159 10.30 16.25 7.26
N LEU A 160 9.65 16.73 8.32
CA LEU A 160 8.40 17.48 8.18
C LEU A 160 8.57 18.77 7.36
N ARG A 161 9.73 19.43 7.47
CA ARG A 161 10.04 20.63 6.68
C ARG A 161 10.23 20.29 5.20
N GLU A 162 11.01 19.25 4.89
CA GLU A 162 11.21 18.76 3.52
C GLU A 162 9.88 18.41 2.83
N TRP A 163 8.99 17.72 3.55
CA TRP A 163 7.66 17.38 3.04
C TRP A 163 6.80 18.61 2.80
N ARG A 164 6.83 19.60 3.70
CA ARG A 164 6.11 20.86 3.50
C ARG A 164 6.59 21.57 2.23
N GLU A 165 7.89 21.70 2.04
CA GLU A 165 8.48 22.33 0.85
C GLU A 165 8.09 21.58 -0.43
N THR A 166 8.07 20.25 -0.37
CA THR A 166 7.61 19.40 -1.49
C THR A 166 6.14 19.68 -1.83
N PHE A 167 5.26 19.77 -0.83
CA PHE A 167 3.85 20.08 -1.06
C PHE A 167 3.63 21.49 -1.61
N GLU A 168 4.39 22.48 -1.13
CA GLU A 168 4.35 23.86 -1.63
C GLU A 168 4.74 23.90 -3.13
N ALA A 169 5.84 23.24 -3.51
CA ALA A 169 6.27 23.17 -4.91
C ALA A 169 5.26 22.45 -5.83
N LEU A 170 4.62 21.38 -5.35
CA LEU A 170 3.58 20.69 -6.11
C LEU A 170 2.34 21.56 -6.32
N GLN A 171 1.97 22.40 -5.35
CA GLN A 171 0.86 23.33 -5.46
C GLN A 171 1.14 24.46 -6.45
N GLU A 172 2.38 24.95 -6.50
CA GLU A 172 2.80 25.98 -7.47
C GLU A 172 2.81 25.45 -8.90
N ASN A 173 3.27 24.21 -9.11
CA ASN A 173 3.30 23.56 -10.43
C ASN A 173 1.94 23.06 -10.93
N SER A 174 0.90 23.10 -10.09
CA SER A 174 -0.47 22.71 -10.44
C SER A 174 -1.35 23.91 -10.87
N LYS A 175 -0.79 25.12 -10.95
CA LYS A 175 -1.43 26.35 -11.45
C LYS A 175 -1.05 26.60 -12.91
#